data_AF-A0AAU5E951-F1
#
_entry.id   AF-A0AAU5E951-F1
#
_cell.length_a   1.000
_cell.length_b   1.000
_cell.length_c   1.000
_cell.angle_alpha   90.00
_cell.angle_beta   90.00
_cell.angle_gamma   90.00
#
_symmetry.space_group_name_H-M   'P 1'
#
loop_
_entity.id
_entity.type
_entity.pdbx_description
1 polymer ?
#
loop_
_entity_poly.entity_id
_entity_poly.type
_entity_poly.pdbx_seq_one_letter_code
_entity_poly.pdbx_strand_id
1 'polypeptide(L)' 'MTYATDRLHEEIAYVAYHFHWSLEDILDLEHHDRRRYTGEIASLVTRAGAEG' A
#
# COMPACT_ATOMS: atom_id res chain seq x y z
N MET A 1 6.48 -16.99 -14.51
CA MET A 1 6.64 -16.66 -13.08
C MET A 1 6.37 -15.17 -12.90
N THR A 2 5.10 -14.80 -12.84
CA THR A 2 4.57 -13.43 -12.71
C THR A 2 4.38 -13.01 -11.24
N TYR A 3 5.12 -13.64 -10.32
CA TYR A 3 5.01 -13.40 -8.88
C TYR A 3 5.35 -11.95 -8.47
N ALA A 4 6.19 -11.25 -9.25
CA ALA A 4 6.52 -9.86 -8.99
C ALA A 4 5.36 -8.90 -9.30
N THR A 5 4.53 -9.21 -10.31
CA THR A 5 3.41 -8.36 -10.73
C THR A 5 2.18 -8.56 -9.84
N ASP A 6 1.97 -9.78 -9.35
CA ASP A 6 0.85 -10.08 -8.44
C ASP A 6 1.00 -9.34 -7.11
N ARG A 7 2.22 -9.41 -6.53
CA ARG A 7 2.57 -8.70 -5.30
C ARG A 7 2.51 -7.18 -5.45
N LEU A 8 2.83 -6.67 -6.64
CA LEU A 8 2.70 -5.25 -6.97
C LEU A 8 1.23 -4.80 -6.98
N HIS A 9 0.35 -5.58 -7.60
CA HIS A 9 -1.08 -5.28 -7.62
C HIS A 9 -1.67 -5.29 -6.20
N GLU A 10 -1.22 -6.21 -5.36
CA GLU A 10 -1.66 -6.30 -3.96
C GLU A 10 -1.26 -5.05 -3.16
N GLU A 11 -0.01 -4.56 -3.30
CA GLU A 11 0.44 -3.31 -2.69
C GLU A 11 -0.39 -2.10 -3.16
N ILE A 12 -0.64 -2.01 -4.47
CA ILE A 12 -1.41 -0.91 -5.06
C ILE A 12 -2.85 -0.92 -4.54
N ALA A 13 -3.49 -2.09 -4.55
CA ALA A 13 -4.86 -2.25 -4.05
C ALA A 13 -4.97 -1.88 -2.56
N TYR A 14 -3.97 -2.26 -1.76
CA TYR A 14 -3.92 -1.93 -0.34
C TYR A 14 -3.83 -0.41 -0.10
N VAL A 15 -2.92 0.28 -0.81
CA VAL A 15 -2.77 1.74 -0.70
C VAL A 15 -4.03 2.45 -1.20
N ALA A 16 -4.58 2.03 -2.34
CA ALA A 16 -5.81 2.60 -2.90
C ALA A 16 -7.00 2.45 -1.95
N TYR A 17 -7.15 1.30 -1.28
CA TYR A 17 -8.23 1.06 -0.33
C TYR A 17 -8.14 1.95 0.92
N HIS A 18 -6.94 2.21 1.43
CA HIS A 18 -6.75 2.98 2.66
C HIS A 18 -6.70 4.51 2.43
N PHE A 19 -6.02 4.97 1.38
CA PHE A 19 -5.82 6.40 1.12
C PHE A 19 -6.68 6.97 -0.01
N HIS A 20 -7.39 6.12 -0.75
CA HIS A 20 -8.22 6.52 -1.90
C HIS A 20 -7.44 7.31 -2.98
N TRP A 21 -6.12 7.09 -3.06
CA TRP A 21 -5.30 7.65 -4.13
C TRP A 21 -5.64 7.00 -5.47
N SER A 22 -5.50 7.77 -6.55
CA SER A 22 -5.71 7.27 -7.89
C SER A 22 -4.64 6.26 -8.26
N LEU A 23 -4.99 5.30 -9.12
CA LEU A 23 -4.03 4.27 -9.58
C LEU A 23 -2.78 4.91 -10.21
N GLU A 24 -2.96 6.01 -10.94
CA GLU A 24 -1.88 6.77 -11.56
C GLU A 24 -0.89 7.32 -10.54
N ASP A 25 -1.36 7.91 -9.44
CA ASP A 25 -0.51 8.47 -8.39
C ASP A 25 0.31 7.37 -7.71
N ILE A 26 -0.29 6.20 -7.48
CA ILE A 26 0.39 5.07 -6.82
C ILE A 26 1.41 4.38 -7.76
N LEU A 27 1.12 4.37 -9.06
CA LEU A 27 2.04 3.85 -10.09
C LEU A 27 3.21 4.81 -10.35
N ASP A 28 3.02 6.11 -10.15
CA ASP A 28 4.08 7.13 -10.27
C ASP A 28 5.06 7.10 -9.09
N LEU A 29 4.65 6.56 -7.93
CA LEU A 29 5.54 6.37 -6.78
C LEU A 29 6.69 5.41 -7.09
N GLU A 30 7.89 5.81 -6.67
CA GLU A 30 9.05 4.93 -6.66
C GLU A 30 8.76 3.66 -5.84
N HIS A 31 9.31 2.52 -6.28
CA HIS A 31 9.14 1.23 -5.60
C HIS A 31 9.52 1.25 -4.12
N HIS A 32 10.43 2.14 -3.72
CA HIS A 32 10.81 2.32 -2.33
C HIS A 32 9.73 3.05 -1.52
N ASP A 33 9.18 4.14 -2.08
CA ASP A 33 8.18 4.94 -1.41
C ASP A 33 6.85 4.21 -1.26
N ARG A 34 6.42 3.47 -2.29
CA ARG A 34 5.21 2.64 -2.18
C ARG A 34 5.33 1.63 -1.04
N ARG A 35 6.47 0.93 -0.91
CA ARG A 35 6.70 -0.01 0.20
C ARG A 35 6.70 0.68 1.57
N ARG A 36 7.24 1.89 1.64
CA ARG A 36 7.19 2.70 2.86
C ARG A 36 5.74 3.01 3.24
N TYR A 37 4.93 3.52 2.32
CA TYR A 37 3.51 3.80 2.58
C TYR A 37 2.73 2.57 3.02
N THR A 38 2.91 1.41 2.37
CA THR A 38 2.29 0.15 2.81
C THR A 38 2.63 -0.19 4.27
N GLY A 39 3.89 0.00 4.68
CA GLY A 39 4.33 -0.24 6.06
C GLY A 39 3.77 0.75 7.08
N GLU A 40 3.67 2.03 6.72
CA GLU A 40 3.04 3.06 7.54
C GLU A 40 1.54 2.78 7.75
N ILE A 41 0.82 2.40 6.67
CA ILE A 41 -0.60 2.03 6.75
C ILE A 41 -0.79 0.84 7.69
N ALA A 42 0.01 -0.23 7.54
CA ALA A 42 -0.08 -1.40 8.40
C ALA A 42 0.16 -1.04 9.89
N SER A 43 1.09 -0.12 10.16
CA SER A 43 1.37 0.36 11.52
C SER A 43 0.21 1.19 12.09
N LEU A 44 -0.40 2.06 11.28
CA LEU A 44 -1.58 2.84 11.65
C LEU A 44 -2.79 1.93 11.95
N VAL A 45 -3.06 0.96 11.08
CA VAL A 45 -4.17 -0.01 11.25
C VAL A 45 -3.97 -0.84 12.51
N THR A 46 -2.75 -1.33 12.75
CA THR A 46 -2.41 -2.11 13.95
C THR A 46 -2.63 -1.29 15.22
N ARG A 47 -2.23 -0.01 15.21
CA ARG A 47 -2.45 0.90 16.35
C ARG A 47 -3.92 1.20 16.57
N ALA A 48 -4.65 1.55 15.51
CA ALA A 48 -6.07 1.86 15.60
C ALA A 48 -6.89 0.67 16.12
N GLY A 49 -6.53 -0.56 15.75
CA GLY A 49 -7.17 -1.78 16.26
C GLY A 49 -6.79 -2.15 17.70
N ALA A 50 -5.68 -1.63 18.23
CA ALA A 50 -5.28 -1.85 19.63
C ALA A 50 -5.92 -0.85 20.61
N GLU A 51 -6.47 0.25 20.10
CA GLU A 51 -7.12 1.32 20.88
C GLU A 51 -8.66 1.21 20.91
N GLY A 52 -9.24 0.16 20.31
CA GLY A 52 -10.70 -0.13 20.29
C GLY A 52 -11.07 -1.38 21.08
#